data_AF-A0A535M0I1-F1
#
_entry.id   AF-A0A535M0I1-F1
#
_cell.length_a   1.000
_cell.length_b   1.000
_cell.length_c   1.000
_cell.angle_alpha   90.00
_cell.angle_beta   90.00
_cell.angle_gamma   90.00
#
_symmetry.space_group_name_H-M   'P 1'
#
loop_
_entity.id
_entity.type
_entity.pdbx_description
1 polymer ?
#
loop_
_entity_poly.entity_id
_entity_poly.type
_entity_poly.pdbx_seq_one_letter_code
_entity_poly.pdbx_strand_id
1 'polypeptide(L)'
;MDACQPPASHTASRPSWLPPALQVRPFRWYWAAQWPVLIGTWMQIVALGFFVFQLTHSQTAVGIVAAADGVPAVALSLAGGALADRVPRRRILLVTQSVLGLSSGTLAVLALTGRASLASVTAVALVFGAADAVDLPSRQALVADLVERRLVVSAVALGSVAMSTCRIIGPALAGQLLVTAGPGLCFLVLALAYLVPIAVLVGVVPDIPPTRASTAGVRSGLRAGPGGVGGLIAGLLIAGRGRPSTRVRMLGGGGLFYAAGLATLTQSHTLAMALPALVAISFGFLAMNTS
;
A
#
# COMPACT_ATOMS: atom_id res chain seq x y z
N MET A 1 66.08 4.69 13.95
CA MET A 1 65.39 4.64 12.63
C MET A 1 63.96 4.23 12.92
N ASP A 2 63.16 5.17 13.42
CA ASP A 2 61.77 4.94 13.78
C ASP A 2 60.90 5.30 12.58
N ALA A 3 60.37 4.26 11.93
CA ALA A 3 59.53 4.42 10.75
C ALA A 3 58.18 5.05 11.14
N CYS A 4 57.91 6.19 10.54
CA CYS A 4 56.67 6.94 10.56
C CYS A 4 55.49 6.03 10.17
N GLN A 5 54.58 5.74 11.11
CA GLN A 5 53.27 5.17 10.81
C GLN A 5 52.39 6.27 10.18
N PRO A 6 51.70 6.00 9.05
CA PRO A 6 50.76 6.96 8.49
C PRO A 6 49.53 7.12 9.39
N PRO A 7 48.95 8.33 9.51
CA PRO A 7 47.79 8.56 10.36
C PRO A 7 46.56 7.82 9.81
N ALA A 8 45.82 7.19 10.72
CA ALA A 8 44.55 6.53 10.44
C ALA A 8 43.60 7.51 9.74
N SER A 9 43.15 7.15 8.53
CA SER A 9 42.13 7.91 7.81
C SER A 9 40.82 7.88 8.60
N HIS A 10 40.46 9.01 9.21
CA HIS A 10 39.13 9.25 9.76
C HIS A 10 38.11 9.19 8.62
N THR A 11 37.56 8.01 8.33
CA THR A 11 36.33 7.89 7.55
C THR A 11 35.23 8.58 8.34
N ALA A 12 34.80 9.75 7.87
CA ALA A 12 33.72 10.54 8.43
C ALA A 12 32.54 9.63 8.78
N SER A 13 32.27 9.48 10.08
CA SER A 13 31.12 8.78 10.61
C SER A 13 29.87 9.54 10.18
N ARG A 14 29.18 9.00 9.16
CA ARG A 14 27.89 9.53 8.72
C ARG A 14 26.91 9.48 9.89
N PRO A 15 26.05 10.50 10.05
CA PRO A 15 25.28 10.67 11.27
C PRO A 15 24.35 9.47 11.52
N SER A 16 24.41 8.94 12.75
CA SER A 16 23.84 7.65 13.20
C SER A 16 22.31 7.63 13.35
N TRP A 17 21.61 8.73 13.07
CA TRP A 17 20.16 8.84 13.20
C TRP A 17 19.39 8.34 11.96
N LEU A 18 20.07 8.15 10.83
CA LEU A 18 19.45 7.61 9.62
C LEU A 18 19.45 6.08 9.63
N PRO A 19 18.27 5.43 9.47
CA PRO A 19 18.16 3.99 9.28
C PRO A 19 19.19 3.46 8.26
N PRO A 20 19.92 2.37 8.56
CA PRO A 20 20.98 1.84 7.71
C PRO A 20 20.58 1.61 6.24
N ALA A 21 19.34 1.19 5.99
CA ALA A 21 18.83 0.99 4.63
C ALA A 21 18.75 2.29 3.81
N LEU A 22 18.44 3.45 4.43
CA LEU A 22 18.33 4.75 3.74
C LEU A 22 19.68 5.33 3.31
N GLN A 23 20.79 4.70 3.70
CA GLN A 23 22.13 5.08 3.25
C GLN A 23 22.41 4.60 1.81
N VAL A 24 21.65 3.61 1.32
CA VAL A 24 21.75 3.11 -0.04
C VAL A 24 20.99 4.03 -1.00
N ARG A 25 21.71 4.72 -1.90
CA ARG A 25 21.16 5.78 -2.75
C ARG A 25 19.98 5.33 -3.62
N PRO A 26 20.03 4.20 -4.36
CA PRO A 26 18.88 3.71 -5.13
C PRO A 26 17.66 3.38 -4.27
N PHE A 27 17.86 2.73 -3.13
CA PHE A 27 16.79 2.41 -2.18
C PHE A 27 16.15 3.65 -1.58
N ARG A 28 16.93 4.68 -1.22
CA ARG A 28 16.39 5.93 -0.64
C ARG A 28 15.44 6.65 -1.59
N TRP A 29 15.82 6.78 -2.86
CA TRP A 29 14.96 7.40 -3.87
C TRP A 29 13.71 6.55 -4.14
N TYR A 30 13.88 5.23 -4.22
CA TYR A 30 12.76 4.31 -4.39
C TYR A 30 11.77 4.39 -3.23
N TRP A 31 12.25 4.32 -1.99
CA TRP A 31 11.42 4.41 -0.79
C TRP A 31 10.68 5.74 -0.69
N ALA A 32 11.37 6.86 -0.97
CA ALA A 32 10.73 8.19 -1.01
C ALA A 32 9.62 8.26 -2.06
N ALA A 33 9.84 7.68 -3.24
CA ALA A 33 8.88 7.66 -4.34
C ALA A 33 7.64 6.80 -4.08
N GLN A 34 7.67 5.88 -3.12
CA GLN A 34 6.51 5.03 -2.80
C GLN A 34 5.45 5.74 -1.95
N TRP A 35 5.81 6.79 -1.21
CA TRP A 35 4.87 7.46 -0.31
C TRP A 35 3.60 8.00 -1.00
N PRO A 36 3.70 8.74 -2.13
CA PRO A 36 2.50 9.24 -2.81
C PRO A 36 1.58 8.11 -3.28
N VAL A 37 2.16 7.02 -3.80
CA VAL A 37 1.39 5.85 -4.25
C VAL A 37 0.74 5.14 -3.09
N LEU A 38 1.46 4.91 -1.98
CA LEU A 38 0.89 4.25 -0.80
C LEU A 38 -0.30 5.04 -0.25
N ILE A 39 -0.17 6.36 -0.08
CA ILE A 39 -1.26 7.22 0.38
C ILE A 39 -2.42 7.17 -0.62
N GLY A 40 -2.12 7.35 -1.91
CA GLY A 40 -3.13 7.37 -2.97
C GLY A 40 -3.90 6.06 -3.11
N THR A 41 -3.25 4.91 -2.92
CA THR A 41 -3.92 3.60 -2.96
C THR A 41 -4.92 3.45 -1.81
N TRP A 42 -4.53 3.81 -0.59
CA TRP A 42 -5.47 3.78 0.55
C TRP A 42 -6.62 4.77 0.37
N MET A 43 -6.34 5.92 -0.24
CA MET A 43 -7.36 6.89 -0.60
C MET A 43 -8.31 6.34 -1.68
N GLN A 44 -7.78 5.66 -2.70
CA GLN A 44 -8.57 5.06 -3.78
C GLN A 44 -9.49 3.94 -3.26
N ILE A 45 -9.05 3.12 -2.32
CA ILE A 45 -9.91 2.06 -1.74
C ILE A 45 -11.19 2.66 -1.15
N VAL A 46 -11.06 3.76 -0.40
CA VAL A 46 -12.20 4.48 0.19
C VAL A 46 -13.05 5.15 -0.89
N ALA A 47 -12.39 5.86 -1.82
CA ALA A 47 -13.08 6.59 -2.89
C ALA A 47 -13.84 5.66 -3.85
N LEU A 48 -13.29 4.48 -4.18
CA LEU A 48 -13.91 3.49 -5.06
C LEU A 48 -15.17 2.90 -4.43
N GLY A 49 -15.11 2.54 -3.15
CA GLY A 49 -16.28 2.05 -2.43
C GLY A 49 -17.41 3.09 -2.39
N PHE A 50 -17.07 4.34 -2.07
CA PHE A 50 -18.02 5.45 -2.05
C PHE A 50 -18.59 5.75 -3.44
N PHE A 51 -17.74 5.77 -4.48
CA PHE A 51 -18.14 6.06 -5.85
C PHE A 51 -19.14 5.03 -6.40
N VAL A 52 -18.86 3.74 -6.19
CA VAL A 52 -19.78 2.67 -6.61
C VAL A 52 -21.11 2.75 -5.86
N PHE A 53 -21.07 3.09 -4.57
CA PHE A 53 -22.29 3.31 -3.80
C PHE A 53 -23.10 4.50 -4.32
N GLN A 54 -22.45 5.62 -4.67
CA GLN A 54 -23.15 6.76 -5.28
C GLN A 54 -23.78 6.39 -6.63
N LEU A 55 -23.11 5.59 -7.45
CA LEU A 55 -23.61 5.20 -8.78
C LEU A 55 -24.80 4.25 -8.73
N THR A 56 -24.85 3.36 -7.73
CA THR A 56 -25.78 2.21 -7.72
C THR A 56 -26.75 2.20 -6.54
N HIS A 57 -26.49 3.00 -5.50
CA HIS A 57 -27.15 2.95 -4.19
C HIS A 57 -27.21 1.54 -3.58
N SER A 58 -26.31 0.64 -3.98
CA SER A 58 -26.33 -0.77 -3.63
C SER A 58 -25.03 -1.22 -2.98
N GLN A 59 -25.12 -1.71 -1.75
CA GLN A 59 -23.98 -2.29 -1.03
C GLN A 59 -23.47 -3.58 -1.69
N THR A 60 -24.35 -4.32 -2.38
CA THR A 60 -23.96 -5.53 -3.12
C THR A 60 -23.05 -5.18 -4.29
N ALA A 61 -23.34 -4.09 -5.00
CA ALA A 61 -22.51 -3.63 -6.12
C ALA A 61 -21.10 -3.24 -5.65
N VAL A 62 -20.98 -2.57 -4.49
CA VAL A 62 -19.69 -2.26 -3.86
C VAL A 62 -18.91 -3.54 -3.57
N GLY A 63 -19.58 -4.57 -3.02
CA GLY A 63 -18.97 -5.87 -2.77
C GLY A 63 -18.49 -6.59 -4.02
N ILE A 64 -19.25 -6.49 -5.13
CA ILE A 64 -18.86 -7.07 -6.42
C ILE A 64 -17.60 -6.38 -6.96
N VAL A 65 -17.54 -5.05 -6.93
CA VAL A 65 -16.36 -4.31 -7.40
C VAL A 65 -15.14 -4.60 -6.53
N ALA A 66 -15.31 -4.66 -5.20
CA ALA A 66 -14.24 -5.06 -4.28
C ALA A 66 -13.75 -6.49 -4.53
N ALA A 67 -14.65 -7.41 -4.87
CA ALA A 67 -14.28 -8.76 -5.27
C ALA A 67 -13.56 -8.78 -6.62
N ALA A 68 -14.00 -7.96 -7.60
CA ALA A 68 -13.34 -7.84 -8.88
C ALA A 68 -11.91 -7.30 -8.76
N ASP A 69 -11.64 -6.42 -7.79
CA ASP A 69 -10.28 -5.96 -7.45
C ASP A 69 -9.47 -7.03 -6.70
N GLY A 70 -10.05 -7.63 -5.65
CA GLY A 70 -9.32 -8.53 -4.76
C GLY A 70 -9.10 -9.96 -5.30
N VAL A 71 -10.04 -10.51 -6.07
CA VAL A 71 -9.96 -11.90 -6.56
C VAL A 71 -8.79 -12.10 -7.53
N PRO A 72 -8.59 -11.27 -8.56
CA PRO A 72 -7.42 -11.39 -9.45
C PRO A 72 -6.11 -11.19 -8.69
N ALA A 73 -6.07 -10.23 -7.75
CA ALA A 73 -4.90 -9.96 -6.93
C ALA A 73 -4.43 -11.22 -6.17
N VAL A 74 -5.38 -11.99 -5.63
CA VAL A 74 -5.09 -13.25 -4.93
C VAL A 74 -4.74 -14.37 -5.92
N ALA A 75 -5.61 -14.59 -6.91
CA ALA A 75 -5.52 -15.73 -7.83
C ALA A 75 -4.23 -15.68 -8.67
N LEU A 76 -3.81 -14.49 -9.05
CA LEU A 76 -2.62 -14.28 -9.89
C LEU A 76 -1.35 -14.02 -9.06
N SER A 77 -1.42 -13.90 -7.74
CA SER A 77 -0.24 -13.61 -6.89
C SER A 77 0.90 -14.62 -7.05
N LEU A 78 0.57 -15.92 -7.17
CA LEU A 78 1.56 -16.99 -7.39
C LEU A 78 2.20 -16.87 -8.78
N ALA A 79 1.41 -16.58 -9.80
CA ALA A 79 1.90 -16.36 -11.16
C ALA A 79 2.77 -15.08 -11.23
N GLY A 80 2.37 -14.03 -10.52
CA GLY A 80 3.12 -12.78 -10.37
C GLY A 80 4.47 -13.00 -9.69
N GLY A 81 4.53 -13.82 -8.63
CA GLY A 81 5.78 -14.24 -8.01
C GLY A 81 6.71 -15.00 -8.96
N ALA A 82 6.16 -15.98 -9.69
CA ALA A 82 6.93 -16.73 -10.68
C ALA A 82 7.46 -15.85 -11.83
N LEU A 83 6.70 -14.81 -12.23
CA LEU A 83 7.14 -13.82 -13.21
C LEU A 83 8.26 -12.93 -12.65
N ALA A 84 8.13 -12.49 -11.39
CA ALA A 84 9.15 -11.71 -10.68
C ALA A 84 10.49 -12.45 -10.52
N ASP A 85 10.47 -13.77 -10.55
CA ASP A 85 11.67 -14.61 -10.52
C ASP A 85 12.38 -14.74 -11.87
N ARG A 86 11.67 -14.53 -12.99
CA ARG A 86 12.17 -14.79 -14.36
C ARG A 86 12.52 -13.55 -15.14
N VAL A 87 11.84 -12.43 -14.88
CA VAL A 87 11.99 -11.19 -15.64
C VAL A 87 12.66 -10.11 -14.76
N PRO A 88 13.50 -9.22 -15.32
CA PRO A 88 14.05 -8.11 -14.55
C PRO A 88 12.95 -7.28 -13.89
N ARG A 89 13.06 -7.11 -12.57
CA ARG A 89 11.98 -6.60 -11.71
C ARG A 89 11.62 -5.17 -12.06
N ARG A 90 12.61 -4.38 -12.49
CA ARG A 90 12.44 -3.02 -13.02
C ARG A 90 11.46 -2.99 -14.21
N ARG A 91 11.58 -3.92 -15.16
CA ARG A 91 10.72 -3.96 -16.35
C ARG A 91 9.29 -4.34 -16.00
N ILE A 92 9.12 -5.32 -15.12
CA ILE A 92 7.80 -5.70 -14.60
C ILE A 92 7.15 -4.49 -13.93
N LEU A 93 7.87 -3.82 -13.03
CA LEU A 93 7.34 -2.68 -12.28
C LEU A 93 7.01 -1.48 -13.17
N LEU A 94 7.78 -1.22 -14.24
CA LEU A 94 7.42 -0.18 -15.20
C LEU A 94 6.09 -0.47 -15.89
N VAL A 95 5.87 -1.72 -16.29
CA VAL A 95 4.62 -2.13 -16.94
C VAL A 95 3.47 -2.08 -15.94
N THR A 96 3.61 -2.73 -14.77
CA THR A 96 2.53 -2.80 -13.77
C THR A 96 2.15 -1.42 -13.24
N GLN A 97 3.11 -0.57 -12.90
CA GLN A 97 2.82 0.79 -12.41
C GLN A 97 2.18 1.65 -13.49
N SER A 98 2.55 1.48 -14.76
CA SER A 98 1.88 2.15 -15.87
C SER A 98 0.42 1.69 -15.99
N VAL A 99 0.17 0.38 -15.91
CA VAL A 99 -1.20 -0.18 -15.96
C VAL A 99 -2.04 0.29 -14.77
N LEU A 100 -1.48 0.31 -13.56
CA LEU A 100 -2.15 0.78 -12.35
C LEU A 100 -2.46 2.28 -12.43
N GLY A 101 -1.51 3.09 -12.89
CA GLY A 101 -1.69 4.53 -13.11
C GLY A 101 -2.74 4.83 -14.18
N LEU A 102 -2.72 4.10 -15.31
CA LEU A 102 -3.73 4.22 -16.36
C LEU A 102 -5.12 3.75 -15.90
N SER A 103 -5.20 2.69 -15.10
CA SER A 103 -6.47 2.21 -14.54
C SER A 103 -7.06 3.24 -13.57
N SER A 104 -6.23 3.80 -12.68
CA SER A 104 -6.64 4.89 -11.78
C SER A 104 -7.04 6.15 -12.57
N GLY A 105 -6.29 6.50 -13.62
CA GLY A 105 -6.63 7.61 -14.52
C GLY A 105 -7.94 7.38 -15.28
N THR A 106 -8.22 6.14 -15.68
CA THR A 106 -9.49 5.76 -16.31
C THR A 106 -10.65 5.92 -15.35
N LEU A 107 -10.50 5.48 -14.08
CA LEU A 107 -11.50 5.74 -13.04
C LEU A 107 -11.71 7.24 -12.81
N ALA A 108 -10.63 8.03 -12.80
CA ALA A 108 -10.71 9.48 -12.68
C ALA A 108 -11.53 10.11 -13.81
N VAL A 109 -11.25 9.75 -15.06
CA VAL A 109 -11.99 10.25 -16.23
C VAL A 109 -13.45 9.82 -16.17
N LEU A 110 -13.74 8.56 -15.85
CA LEU A 110 -15.11 8.06 -15.72
C LEU A 110 -15.90 8.80 -14.63
N ALA A 111 -15.26 9.06 -13.49
CA ALA A 111 -15.86 9.79 -12.38
C ALA A 111 -16.08 11.27 -12.70
N LEU A 112 -15.11 11.95 -13.32
CA LEU A 112 -15.20 13.38 -13.64
C LEU A 112 -16.16 13.66 -14.80
N THR A 113 -16.28 12.75 -15.76
CA THR A 113 -17.20 12.91 -16.91
C THR A 113 -18.63 12.48 -16.59
N GLY A 114 -18.88 11.85 -15.44
CA GLY A 114 -20.18 11.29 -15.08
C GLY A 114 -20.63 10.13 -15.97
N ARG A 115 -19.76 9.58 -16.81
CA ARG A 115 -20.07 8.47 -17.74
C ARG A 115 -19.79 7.09 -17.15
N ALA A 116 -19.55 7.01 -15.85
CA ALA A 116 -19.25 5.75 -15.19
C ALA A 116 -20.49 4.85 -15.12
N SER A 117 -20.31 3.61 -15.57
CA SER A 117 -21.25 2.51 -15.34
C SER A 117 -20.65 1.50 -14.36
N LEU A 118 -21.49 0.72 -13.69
CA LEU A 118 -21.02 -0.38 -12.85
C LEU A 118 -20.11 -1.34 -13.64
N ALA A 119 -20.46 -1.63 -14.89
CA ALA A 119 -19.68 -2.49 -15.77
C ALA A 119 -18.28 -1.92 -16.05
N SER A 120 -18.18 -0.64 -16.41
CA SER A 120 -16.88 0.01 -16.66
C SER A 120 -16.02 0.07 -15.40
N VAL A 121 -16.61 0.38 -14.25
CA VAL A 121 -15.86 0.44 -12.98
C VAL A 121 -15.38 -0.95 -12.57
N THR A 122 -16.21 -1.98 -12.73
CA THR A 122 -15.85 -3.38 -12.43
C THR A 122 -14.73 -3.87 -13.35
N ALA A 123 -14.80 -3.56 -14.65
CA ALA A 123 -13.75 -3.92 -15.60
C ALA A 123 -12.40 -3.27 -15.26
N VAL A 124 -12.40 -1.99 -14.89
CA VAL A 124 -11.17 -1.30 -14.48
C VAL A 124 -10.63 -1.84 -13.16
N ALA A 125 -11.49 -2.14 -12.19
CA ALA A 125 -11.09 -2.77 -10.93
C ALA A 125 -10.45 -4.15 -11.15
N LEU A 126 -10.98 -4.95 -12.08
CA LEU A 126 -10.41 -6.25 -12.44
C LEU A 126 -9.01 -6.12 -13.04
N VAL A 127 -8.80 -5.15 -13.94
CA VAL A 127 -7.48 -4.86 -14.51
C VAL A 127 -6.51 -4.37 -13.43
N PHE A 128 -6.97 -3.47 -12.55
CA PHE A 128 -6.17 -2.95 -11.45
C PHE A 128 -5.71 -4.09 -10.52
N GLY A 129 -6.63 -4.92 -10.05
CA GLY A 129 -6.33 -6.07 -9.20
C GLY A 129 -5.38 -7.09 -9.86
N ALA A 130 -5.54 -7.33 -11.16
CA ALA A 130 -4.64 -8.22 -11.90
C ALA A 130 -3.21 -7.66 -12.02
N ALA A 131 -3.08 -6.35 -12.24
CA ALA A 131 -1.78 -5.69 -12.27
C ALA A 131 -1.12 -5.67 -10.88
N ASP A 132 -1.90 -5.41 -9.83
CA ASP A 132 -1.42 -5.38 -8.44
C ASP A 132 -0.91 -6.76 -7.97
N ALA A 133 -1.52 -7.84 -8.46
CA ALA A 133 -1.10 -9.23 -8.23
C ALA A 133 0.38 -9.49 -8.58
N VAL A 134 0.86 -8.78 -9.61
CA VAL A 134 2.23 -8.89 -10.13
C VAL A 134 3.12 -7.79 -9.54
N ASP A 135 2.57 -6.60 -9.32
CA ASP A 135 3.32 -5.45 -8.83
C ASP A 135 3.87 -5.68 -7.42
N LEU A 136 3.02 -6.13 -6.49
CA LEU A 136 3.40 -6.30 -5.09
C LEU A 136 4.59 -7.28 -4.88
N PRO A 137 4.60 -8.50 -5.43
CA PRO A 137 5.75 -9.39 -5.30
C PRO A 137 6.99 -8.83 -6.01
N SER A 138 6.83 -8.19 -7.16
CA SER A 138 7.94 -7.56 -7.91
C SER A 138 8.58 -6.41 -7.13
N ARG A 139 7.76 -5.62 -6.42
CA ARG A 139 8.17 -4.52 -5.55
C ARG A 139 8.97 -5.03 -4.35
N GLN A 140 8.51 -6.11 -3.71
CA GLN A 140 9.23 -6.74 -2.60
C GLN A 140 10.57 -7.32 -3.06
N ALA A 141 10.60 -7.97 -4.22
CA ALA A 141 11.83 -8.49 -4.81
C ALA A 141 12.82 -7.38 -5.18
N LEU A 142 12.34 -6.28 -5.76
CA LEU A 142 13.21 -5.13 -6.10
C LEU A 142 13.85 -4.54 -4.83
N VAL A 143 13.10 -4.38 -3.74
CA VAL A 143 13.67 -3.90 -2.47
C VAL A 143 14.80 -4.80 -1.99
N ALA A 144 14.63 -6.13 -2.07
CA ALA A 144 15.66 -7.09 -1.70
C ALA A 144 16.89 -7.06 -2.64
N ASP A 145 16.71 -6.74 -3.93
CA ASP A 145 17.81 -6.56 -4.88
C ASP A 145 18.57 -5.24 -4.66
N LEU A 146 17.88 -4.19 -4.18
CA LEU A 146 18.46 -2.86 -3.98
C LEU A 146 19.27 -2.72 -2.69
N VAL A 147 19.03 -3.57 -1.69
CA VAL A 147 19.72 -3.50 -0.39
C VAL A 147 20.54 -4.75 -0.15
N GLU A 148 21.68 -4.60 0.52
CA GLU A 148 22.48 -5.76 0.92
C GLU A 148 21.70 -6.64 1.91
N ARG A 149 21.97 -7.95 1.92
CA ARG A 149 21.25 -8.94 2.74
C ARG A 149 21.13 -8.56 4.22
N ARG A 150 22.15 -7.89 4.79
CA ARG A 150 22.16 -7.41 6.18
C ARG A 150 21.19 -6.26 6.45
N LEU A 151 20.81 -5.50 5.42
CA LEU A 151 19.94 -4.33 5.49
C LEU A 151 18.48 -4.64 5.15
N VAL A 152 18.17 -5.85 4.64
CA VAL A 152 16.82 -6.27 4.25
C VAL A 152 15.83 -6.13 5.41
N VAL A 153 16.21 -6.52 6.64
CA VAL A 153 15.34 -6.39 7.82
C VAL A 153 15.01 -4.92 8.11
N SER A 154 16.00 -4.03 8.00
CA SER A 154 15.80 -2.59 8.17
C SER A 154 14.92 -2.00 7.06
N ALA A 155 15.11 -2.43 5.81
CA ALA A 155 14.29 -1.99 4.68
C ALA A 155 12.83 -2.45 4.80
N VAL A 156 12.60 -3.70 5.22
CA VAL A 156 11.26 -4.24 5.47
C VAL A 156 10.58 -3.49 6.60
N ALA A 157 11.29 -3.21 7.71
CA ALA A 157 10.76 -2.44 8.83
C ALA A 157 10.31 -1.03 8.39
N LEU A 158 11.11 -0.34 7.57
CA LEU A 158 10.74 0.96 7.00
C LEU A 158 9.50 0.88 6.10
N GLY A 159 9.37 -0.20 5.33
CA GLY A 159 8.18 -0.47 4.52
C GLY A 159 6.93 -0.67 5.39
N SER A 160 7.03 -1.42 6.48
CA SER A 160 5.93 -1.65 7.42
C SER A 160 5.48 -0.37 8.13
N VAL A 161 6.43 0.49 8.52
CA VAL A 161 6.13 1.81 9.09
C VAL A 161 5.40 2.67 8.07
N ALA A 162 5.95 2.81 6.85
CA ALA A 162 5.33 3.59 5.80
C ALA A 162 3.90 3.12 5.49
N MET A 163 3.69 1.80 5.39
CA MET A 163 2.39 1.22 5.13
C MET A 163 1.39 1.49 6.26
N SER A 164 1.80 1.34 7.52
CA SER A 164 0.96 1.62 8.68
C SER A 164 0.58 3.10 8.77
N THR A 165 1.54 3.99 8.49
CA THR A 165 1.29 5.43 8.44
C THR A 165 0.30 5.80 7.32
N CYS A 166 0.49 5.25 6.11
CA CYS A 166 -0.39 5.53 4.98
C CYS A 166 -1.81 4.98 5.20
N ARG A 167 -1.97 3.87 5.94
CA ARG A 167 -3.29 3.33 6.31
C ARG A 167 -4.12 4.28 7.18
N ILE A 168 -3.46 5.16 7.93
CA ILE A 168 -4.13 6.16 8.76
C ILE A 168 -4.36 7.44 7.94
N ILE A 169 -3.34 7.91 7.23
CA ILE A 169 -3.38 9.18 6.49
C ILE A 169 -4.29 9.08 5.26
N GLY A 170 -4.22 7.98 4.51
CA GLY A 170 -4.93 7.79 3.25
C GLY A 170 -6.46 7.95 3.39
N PRO A 171 -7.14 7.18 4.27
CA PRO A 171 -8.58 7.31 4.49
C PRO A 171 -8.99 8.69 5.02
N ALA A 172 -8.16 9.31 5.87
CA ALA A 172 -8.43 10.64 6.39
C ALA A 172 -8.43 11.70 5.27
N LEU A 173 -7.43 11.64 4.39
CA LEU A 173 -7.38 12.50 3.20
C LEU A 173 -8.52 12.19 2.23
N ALA A 174 -8.88 10.91 2.06
CA ALA A 174 -10.00 10.50 1.22
C ALA A 174 -11.31 11.14 1.67
N GLY A 175 -11.62 11.12 2.97
CA GLY A 175 -12.83 11.73 3.50
C GLY A 175 -12.93 13.21 3.16
N GLN A 176 -11.84 13.96 3.38
CA GLN A 176 -11.80 15.40 3.07
C GLN A 176 -11.94 15.67 1.56
N LEU A 177 -11.23 14.91 0.73
CA LEU A 177 -11.24 15.11 -0.72
C LEU A 177 -12.59 14.71 -1.34
N LEU A 178 -13.23 13.66 -0.81
CA LEU A 178 -14.56 13.23 -1.26
C LEU A 178 -15.63 14.30 -1.02
N VAL A 179 -15.57 15.00 0.11
CA VAL A 179 -16.54 16.07 0.44
C VAL A 179 -16.31 17.33 -0.39
N THR A 180 -15.05 17.72 -0.58
CA THR A 180 -14.71 18.99 -1.23
C THR A 180 -14.64 18.91 -2.76
N ALA A 181 -14.23 17.76 -3.28
CA ALA A 181 -13.72 17.60 -4.64
C ALA A 181 -14.29 16.36 -5.37
N GLY A 182 -14.93 15.45 -4.62
CA GLY A 182 -15.53 14.23 -5.15
C GLY A 182 -14.54 13.09 -5.44
N PRO A 183 -15.04 11.92 -5.86
CA PRO A 183 -14.23 10.71 -6.04
C PRO A 183 -13.25 10.78 -7.21
N GLY A 184 -13.56 11.55 -8.25
CA GLY A 184 -12.69 11.67 -9.43
C GLY A 184 -11.31 12.24 -9.13
N LEU A 185 -11.22 13.20 -8.20
CA LEU A 185 -9.93 13.77 -7.80
C LEU A 185 -9.09 12.81 -6.95
N CYS A 186 -9.72 11.94 -6.15
CA CYS A 186 -9.00 10.88 -5.43
C CYS A 186 -8.27 9.94 -6.42
N PHE A 187 -8.97 9.52 -7.46
CA PHE A 187 -8.39 8.66 -8.50
C PHE A 187 -7.33 9.42 -9.31
N LEU A 188 -7.56 10.69 -9.63
CA LEU A 188 -6.58 11.50 -10.37
C LEU A 188 -5.27 11.65 -9.60
N VAL A 189 -5.34 11.91 -8.28
CA VAL A 189 -4.15 12.02 -7.43
C VAL A 189 -3.35 10.71 -7.44
N LEU A 190 -4.00 9.55 -7.36
CA LEU A 190 -3.28 8.28 -7.45
C LEU A 190 -2.68 8.04 -8.84
N ALA A 191 -3.43 8.35 -9.91
CA ALA A 191 -2.93 8.24 -11.28
C ALA A 191 -1.64 9.06 -11.49
N LEU A 192 -1.61 10.30 -10.99
CA LEU A 192 -0.43 11.16 -11.02
C LEU A 192 0.68 10.68 -10.08
N ALA A 193 0.33 10.11 -8.92
CA ALA A 193 1.28 9.58 -7.97
C ALA A 193 2.15 8.47 -8.58
N TYR A 194 1.61 7.65 -9.49
CA TYR A 194 2.37 6.61 -10.19
C TYR A 194 3.48 7.15 -11.11
N LEU A 195 3.43 8.43 -11.51
CA LEU A 195 4.51 9.04 -12.29
C LEU A 195 5.82 9.12 -11.50
N VAL A 196 5.74 9.29 -10.18
CA VAL A 196 6.91 9.44 -9.30
C VAL A 196 7.77 8.17 -9.25
N PRO A 197 7.24 6.97 -8.90
CA PRO A 197 8.04 5.76 -8.91
C PRO A 197 8.45 5.33 -10.32
N ILE A 198 7.67 5.62 -11.36
CA ILE A 198 8.07 5.39 -12.75
C ILE A 198 9.31 6.22 -13.09
N ALA A 199 9.33 7.51 -12.77
CA ALA A 199 10.49 8.38 -13.00
C ALA A 199 11.75 7.87 -12.25
N VAL A 200 11.59 7.41 -11.01
CA VAL A 200 12.70 6.85 -10.22
C VAL A 200 13.18 5.51 -10.79
N LEU A 201 12.27 4.65 -11.24
CA LEU A 201 12.63 3.38 -11.91
C LEU A 201 13.41 3.64 -13.20
N VAL A 202 13.02 4.64 -13.98
CA VAL A 202 13.72 4.98 -15.22
C VAL A 202 15.09 5.60 -14.94
N GLY A 203 15.18 6.56 -14.02
CA GLY A 203 16.37 7.38 -13.82
C GLY A 203 17.40 6.89 -12.79
N VAL A 204 16.99 6.09 -11.80
CA VAL A 204 17.85 5.76 -10.65
C VAL A 204 18.08 4.26 -10.49
N VAL A 205 17.09 3.43 -10.84
CA VAL A 205 17.16 1.97 -10.61
C VAL A 205 17.85 1.28 -11.81
N PRO A 206 19.00 0.60 -11.61
CA PRO A 206 19.67 -0.12 -12.68
C PRO A 206 18.87 -1.37 -13.11
N ASP A 207 19.06 -1.83 -14.35
CA ASP A 207 18.48 -3.09 -14.83
C ASP A 207 19.28 -4.27 -14.26
N ILE A 208 18.87 -4.76 -13.09
CA ILE A 208 19.52 -5.86 -12.39
C ILE A 208 18.99 -7.19 -12.97
N PRO A 209 19.87 -8.09 -13.47
CA PRO A 209 19.46 -9.42 -13.92
C PRO A 209 18.80 -10.21 -12.77
N PRO A 210 17.78 -11.05 -13.06
CA PRO A 210 17.10 -11.80 -12.03
C PRO A 210 18.07 -12.75 -11.33
N THR A 211 18.45 -12.43 -10.10
CA THR A 211 19.29 -13.31 -9.26
C THR A 211 18.38 -14.29 -8.54
N ARG A 212 18.63 -15.60 -8.67
CA ARG A 212 17.79 -16.72 -8.16
C ARG A 212 17.70 -16.82 -6.62
N ALA A 213 18.24 -15.86 -5.86
CA ALA A 213 18.49 -16.02 -4.43
C ALA A 213 17.43 -15.39 -3.47
N SER A 214 16.38 -14.73 -3.98
CA SER A 214 15.45 -13.94 -3.14
C SER A 214 14.12 -14.63 -2.81
N THR A 215 14.09 -15.95 -2.60
CA THR A 215 12.87 -16.68 -2.21
C THR A 215 12.68 -16.79 -0.69
N ALA A 216 13.73 -16.58 0.11
CA ALA A 216 13.67 -16.79 1.56
C ALA A 216 12.93 -15.68 2.34
N GLY A 217 12.87 -14.45 1.82
CA GLY A 217 12.17 -13.32 2.48
C GLY A 217 10.70 -13.12 2.07
N VAL A 218 10.31 -13.60 0.88
CA VAL A 218 8.97 -13.38 0.30
C VAL A 218 7.89 -14.22 1.00
N ARG A 219 8.24 -15.41 1.50
CA ARG A 219 7.32 -16.24 2.30
C ARG A 219 6.98 -15.66 3.68
N SER A 220 7.83 -14.79 4.24
CA SER A 220 7.53 -14.14 5.53
C SER A 220 6.68 -12.88 5.35
N GLY A 221 6.88 -12.11 4.26
CA GLY A 221 6.09 -10.92 3.94
C GLY A 221 4.61 -11.22 3.65
N LEU A 222 4.31 -12.35 2.98
CA LEU A 222 2.92 -12.82 2.81
C LEU A 222 2.24 -13.25 4.12
N ARG A 223 3.01 -13.50 5.19
CA ARG A 223 2.49 -13.92 6.50
C ARG A 223 2.52 -12.81 7.56
N ALA A 224 3.21 -11.69 7.34
CA ALA A 224 3.56 -10.73 8.39
C ALA A 224 2.93 -9.34 8.23
N GLY A 225 1.66 -9.25 7.83
CA GLY A 225 0.94 -7.99 7.89
C GLY A 225 -0.57 -8.18 8.01
N PRO A 226 -1.24 -7.69 9.08
CA PRO A 226 -2.70 -7.64 9.18
C PRO A 226 -3.35 -6.63 8.20
N GLY A 227 -2.63 -6.26 7.14
CA GLY A 227 -3.10 -5.46 6.00
C GLY A 227 -2.69 -6.03 4.64
N GLY A 228 -2.01 -7.18 4.60
CA GLY A 228 -1.85 -7.93 3.36
C GLY A 228 -3.14 -8.66 3.00
N VAL A 229 -3.20 -9.15 1.76
CA VAL A 229 -4.28 -9.95 1.16
C VAL A 229 -4.92 -10.98 2.11
N GLY A 230 -4.20 -11.50 3.11
CA GLY A 230 -4.72 -12.37 4.18
C GLY A 230 -5.81 -11.75 5.07
N GLY A 231 -5.81 -10.44 5.31
CA GLY A 231 -6.85 -9.74 6.08
C GLY A 231 -8.17 -9.59 5.30
N LEU A 232 -8.06 -9.40 3.98
CA LEU A 232 -9.21 -9.43 3.06
C LEU A 232 -9.78 -10.85 2.91
N ILE A 233 -8.92 -11.88 2.86
CA ILE A 233 -9.35 -13.30 2.85
C ILE A 233 -10.08 -13.66 4.14
N ALA A 234 -9.59 -13.22 5.31
CA ALA A 234 -10.29 -13.43 6.59
C ALA A 234 -11.63 -12.66 6.62
N GLY A 235 -11.67 -11.41 6.16
CA GLY A 235 -12.90 -10.62 6.09
C GLY A 235 -13.96 -11.25 5.16
N LEU A 236 -13.56 -11.70 3.98
CA LEU A 236 -14.44 -12.30 2.96
C LEU A 236 -14.94 -13.70 3.35
N LEU A 237 -14.09 -14.55 3.94
CA LEU A 237 -14.49 -15.89 4.39
C LEU A 237 -15.46 -15.86 5.58
N ILE A 238 -15.36 -14.85 6.44
CA ILE A 238 -16.29 -14.68 7.56
C ILE A 238 -17.59 -14.02 7.06
N ALA A 239 -17.52 -13.07 6.11
CA ALA A 239 -18.72 -12.45 5.50
C ALA A 239 -19.56 -13.43 4.67
N GLY A 240 -18.93 -14.43 4.02
CA GLY A 240 -19.61 -15.42 3.19
C GLY A 240 -20.46 -16.47 3.94
N ARG A 241 -20.38 -16.53 5.28
CA ARG A 241 -21.12 -17.52 6.10
C ARG A 241 -22.17 -16.92 7.05
N GLY A 242 -22.34 -15.60 7.10
CA GLY A 242 -23.19 -14.92 8.09
C GLY A 242 -24.62 -14.60 7.64
N ARG A 243 -25.62 -14.93 8.47
CA ARG A 243 -27.02 -14.50 8.38
C ARG A 243 -27.16 -12.96 8.41
N PRO A 244 -28.25 -12.38 7.87
CA PRO A 244 -28.37 -10.92 7.63
C PRO A 244 -28.21 -10.03 8.88
N SER A 245 -28.53 -10.51 10.09
CA SER A 245 -28.32 -9.78 11.35
C SER A 245 -26.84 -9.68 11.78
N THR A 246 -25.95 -10.51 11.23
CA THR A 246 -24.50 -10.51 11.53
C THR A 246 -23.74 -9.45 10.72
N ARG A 247 -24.29 -9.00 9.58
CA ARG A 247 -23.68 -7.96 8.72
C ARG A 247 -23.61 -6.58 9.41
N VAL A 248 -24.62 -6.24 10.21
CA VAL A 248 -24.64 -4.99 11.00
C VAL A 248 -23.65 -5.05 12.16
N ARG A 249 -23.49 -6.22 12.80
CA ARG A 249 -22.46 -6.45 13.83
C ARG A 249 -21.04 -6.48 13.26
N MET A 250 -20.85 -6.81 11.99
CA MET A 250 -19.54 -6.77 11.32
C MET A 250 -19.07 -5.36 10.96
N LEU A 251 -19.98 -4.43 10.69
CA LEU A 251 -19.63 -3.00 10.56
C LEU A 251 -19.13 -2.43 11.90
N GLY A 252 -19.67 -2.90 13.04
CA GLY A 252 -19.07 -2.66 14.36
C GLY A 252 -17.79 -3.45 14.62
N GLY A 253 -17.68 -4.65 14.04
CA GLY A 253 -16.52 -5.56 14.14
C GLY A 253 -15.27 -5.03 13.44
N GLY A 254 -15.40 -4.31 12.33
CA GLY A 254 -14.28 -3.62 11.68
C GLY A 254 -13.61 -2.60 12.60
N GLY A 255 -14.41 -1.93 13.45
CA GLY A 255 -13.92 -1.08 14.54
C GLY A 255 -13.23 -1.86 15.66
N LEU A 256 -13.68 -3.08 15.97
CA LEU A 256 -13.02 -3.98 16.93
C LEU A 256 -11.70 -4.57 16.39
N PHE A 257 -11.59 -4.82 15.08
CA PHE A 257 -10.32 -5.22 14.45
C PHE A 257 -9.35 -4.03 14.33
N TYR A 258 -9.85 -2.82 14.12
CA TYR A 258 -9.08 -1.58 14.25
C TYR A 258 -8.62 -1.35 15.71
N ALA A 259 -9.49 -1.62 16.69
CA ALA A 259 -9.17 -1.54 18.12
C ALA A 259 -8.19 -2.64 18.58
N ALA A 260 -8.27 -3.85 18.03
CA ALA A 260 -7.29 -4.91 18.27
C ALA A 260 -5.93 -4.60 17.61
N GLY A 261 -5.94 -3.93 16.47
CA GLY A 261 -4.75 -3.30 15.87
C GLY A 261 -4.17 -2.20 16.77
N LEU A 262 -5.02 -1.40 17.41
CA LEU A 262 -4.60 -0.39 18.40
C LEU A 262 -4.05 -1.04 19.69
N ALA A 263 -4.65 -2.15 20.14
CA ALA A 263 -4.24 -2.88 21.34
C ALA A 263 -2.90 -3.61 21.16
N THR A 264 -2.57 -4.01 19.94
CA THR A 264 -1.25 -4.56 19.61
C THR A 264 -0.18 -3.46 19.48
N LEU A 265 -0.57 -2.24 19.11
CA LEU A 265 0.32 -1.05 19.13
C LEU A 265 0.65 -0.59 20.56
N THR A 266 -0.27 -0.76 21.52
CA THR A 266 -0.05 -0.41 22.94
C THR A 266 0.97 -1.29 23.68
N GLN A 267 1.42 -2.41 23.11
CA GLN A 267 2.47 -3.26 23.69
C GLN A 267 3.89 -2.72 23.48
N SER A 268 4.04 -1.67 22.65
CA SER A 268 5.32 -0.98 22.45
C SER A 268 5.45 0.21 23.42
N HIS A 269 6.35 0.09 24.40
CA HIS A 269 6.56 1.10 25.46
C HIS A 269 6.93 2.50 24.94
N THR A 270 7.32 2.63 23.67
CA THR A 270 7.71 3.90 23.03
C THR A 270 6.55 4.71 22.44
N LEU A 271 5.35 4.14 22.30
CA LEU A 271 4.19 4.81 21.65
C LEU A 271 3.02 5.15 22.61
N ALA A 272 3.14 4.79 23.89
CA ALA A 272 2.10 5.04 24.90
C ALA A 272 1.79 6.54 25.11
N MET A 273 2.71 7.44 24.78
CA MET A 273 2.50 8.89 24.94
C MET A 273 1.66 9.54 23.82
N ALA A 274 1.48 8.88 22.67
CA ALA A 274 0.73 9.44 21.54
C ALA A 274 -0.75 9.00 21.50
N LEU A 275 -1.14 8.00 22.29
CA LEU A 275 -2.48 7.41 22.29
C LEU A 275 -3.60 8.34 22.84
N PRO A 276 -3.40 9.14 23.91
CA PRO A 276 -4.47 9.98 24.45
C PRO A 276 -4.96 11.05 23.47
N ALA A 277 -4.05 11.60 22.66
CA ALA A 277 -4.38 12.63 21.67
C ALA A 277 -5.23 12.08 20.51
N LEU A 278 -4.98 10.85 20.07
CA LEU A 278 -5.72 10.21 18.96
C LEU A 278 -7.10 9.68 19.39
N VAL A 279 -7.24 9.26 20.65
CA VAL A 279 -8.53 8.86 21.23
C VAL A 279 -9.42 10.08 21.50
N ALA A 280 -8.85 11.21 21.95
CA ALA A 280 -9.59 12.45 22.17
C ALA A 280 -10.18 13.03 20.86
N ILE A 281 -9.43 12.97 19.76
CA ILE A 281 -9.90 13.43 18.43
C ILE A 281 -11.03 12.52 17.91
N SER A 282 -10.97 11.21 18.20
CA SER A 282 -12.01 10.25 17.79
C SER A 282 -13.30 10.37 18.60
N PHE A 283 -13.22 10.70 19.89
CA PHE A 283 -14.41 10.95 20.73
C PHE A 283 -15.05 12.31 20.46
N GLY A 284 -14.26 13.34 20.11
CA GLY A 284 -14.79 14.65 19.70
C GLY A 284 -15.70 14.56 18.47
N PHE A 285 -15.42 13.64 17.54
CA PHE A 285 -16.23 13.46 16.33
C PHE A 285 -17.55 12.71 16.58
N LEU A 286 -17.62 11.88 17.63
CA LEU A 286 -18.84 11.15 17.99
C LEU A 286 -19.84 12.05 18.75
N ALA A 287 -19.34 13.02 19.54
CA ALA A 287 -20.18 13.95 20.29
C ALA A 287 -20.86 15.02 19.41
N MET A 288 -20.26 15.38 18.26
CA MET A 288 -20.82 16.39 17.34
C MET A 288 -21.87 15.83 16.36
N ASN A 289 -21.97 14.50 16.20
CA ASN A 289 -22.91 13.87 15.25
C ASN A 289 -24.15 13.25 15.93
N THR A 290 -24.32 13.51 17.23
CA THR A 290 -25.51 13.13 18.00
C THR A 290 -26.21 14.35 18.63
N SER A 291 -26.10 15.51 17.98
CA SER A 291 -26.84 16.74 18.32
C SER A 291 -27.65 17.21 17.13
#